data_AF-A0A7V2WRC0-F1
#
_entry.id   AF-A0A7V2WRC0-F1
#
_cell.length_a   1.000
_cell.length_b   1.000
_cell.length_c   1.000
_cell.angle_alpha   90.00
_cell.angle_beta   90.00
_cell.angle_gamma   90.00
#
_symmetry.space_group_name_H-M   'P 1'
#
loop_
_entity.id
_entity.type
_entity.pdbx_description
1 polymer ?
#
loop_
_entity_poly.entity_id
_entity_poly.type
_entity_poly.pdbx_seq_one_letter_code
_entity_poly.pdbx_strand_id
1 'polypeptide(L)'
;DKFNWQELDEIIKQWQPAAIIIGKPLDENGEQQLITKQAHNFGKKVHNRYQIPVHEVDERYSSLQAQSEFAQARALGNAKRKHSKNLDAHAAKNILQRWLDNLCIA
;
A
#
# COMPACT_ATOMS: atom_id res chain seq x y z
N ASP A 1 -18.30 9.32 -4.24
CA ASP A 1 -17.18 8.67 -3.53
C ASP A 1 -16.00 8.59 -4.52
N LYS A 2 -14.75 8.85 -4.11
CA LYS A 2 -13.59 8.96 -5.01
C LYS A 2 -12.97 7.59 -5.38
N PHE A 3 -13.47 6.51 -4.78
CA PHE A 3 -12.92 5.16 -4.93
C PHE A 3 -13.67 4.37 -6.01
N ASN A 4 -12.92 3.63 -6.83
CA ASN A 4 -13.49 2.72 -7.82
C ASN A 4 -13.87 1.39 -7.16
N TRP A 5 -15.03 1.36 -6.49
CA TRP A 5 -15.50 0.17 -5.78
C TRP A 5 -15.74 -1.03 -6.70
N GLN A 6 -16.13 -0.80 -7.96
CA GLN A 6 -16.41 -1.88 -8.91
C GLN A 6 -15.15 -2.70 -9.24
N GLU A 7 -14.03 -2.02 -9.47
CA GLU A 7 -12.74 -2.68 -9.71
C GLU A 7 -12.29 -3.49 -8.49
N LEU A 8 -12.50 -2.96 -7.28
CA LEU A 8 -12.19 -3.70 -6.06
C LEU A 8 -13.12 -4.90 -5.86
N ASP A 9 -14.41 -4.78 -6.17
CA ASP A 9 -15.37 -5.88 -6.11
C ASP A 9 -14.96 -7.05 -7.03
N GLU A 10 -14.49 -6.75 -8.25
CA GLU A 10 -13.98 -7.74 -9.20
C GLU A 10 -12.76 -8.47 -8.64
N ILE A 11 -11.80 -7.73 -8.06
CA ILE A 11 -10.59 -8.31 -7.45
C ILE A 11 -10.94 -9.19 -6.25
N ILE A 12 -11.79 -8.72 -5.33
CA ILE A 12 -12.19 -9.47 -4.14
C ILE A 12 -12.92 -10.75 -4.54
N LYS A 13 -13.82 -10.69 -5.53
CA LYS A 13 -14.53 -11.86 -6.04
C LYS A 13 -13.59 -12.87 -6.71
N GLN A 14 -12.61 -12.38 -7.46
CA GLN A 14 -11.66 -13.22 -8.17
C GLN A 14 -10.70 -13.95 -7.21
N TRP A 15 -10.13 -13.23 -6.25
CA TRP A 15 -9.04 -13.74 -5.42
C TRP A 15 -9.47 -14.27 -4.06
N GLN A 16 -10.66 -13.88 -3.57
CA GLN A 16 -11.21 -14.27 -2.26
C GLN A 16 -10.16 -14.17 -1.13
N PRO A 17 -9.55 -12.99 -0.93
CA PRO A 17 -8.46 -12.86 0.02
C PRO A 17 -8.95 -13.07 1.46
N ALA A 18 -8.15 -13.75 2.26
CA ALA A 18 -8.41 -13.93 3.69
C ALA A 18 -8.17 -12.65 4.51
N ALA A 19 -7.35 -11.73 3.99
CA ALA A 19 -7.06 -10.44 4.61
C ALA A 19 -6.65 -9.41 3.55
N ILE A 20 -6.83 -8.12 3.87
CA ILE A 20 -6.41 -7.00 3.03
C ILE A 20 -5.37 -6.18 3.79
N ILE A 21 -4.26 -5.84 3.12
CA ILE A 21 -3.18 -5.06 3.70
C ILE A 21 -3.19 -3.66 3.11
N ILE A 22 -3.19 -2.64 3.97
CA ILE A 22 -3.18 -1.23 3.56
C ILE A 22 -1.95 -0.57 4.14
N GLY A 23 -1.16 0.06 3.29
CA GLY A 23 -0.04 0.86 3.74
C GLY A 23 -0.52 2.19 4.36
N LYS A 24 0.14 2.56 5.44
CA LYS A 24 -0.12 3.77 6.21
C LYS A 24 1.10 4.67 6.12
N PRO A 25 1.05 5.73 5.31
CA PRO A 25 2.09 6.76 5.33
C PRO A 25 2.09 7.41 6.71
N LEU A 26 3.20 7.27 7.43
CA LEU A 26 3.46 7.98 8.67
C LEU A 26 4.64 8.92 8.44
N ASP A 27 4.49 10.18 8.82
CA ASP A 27 5.60 11.14 8.85
C ASP A 27 6.61 10.76 9.94
N GLU A 28 7.90 11.04 9.72
CA GLU A 28 8.99 10.87 10.68
C GLU A 28 8.77 11.67 11.97
N ASN A 29 7.99 12.76 11.91
CA ASN A 29 7.69 13.62 13.07
C ASN A 29 6.43 13.25 13.87
N GLY A 30 5.69 12.20 13.48
CA GLY A 30 4.55 11.70 14.26
C GLY A 30 3.27 12.56 14.24
N GLU A 31 3.23 13.69 13.51
CA GLU A 31 1.97 14.38 13.26
C GLU A 31 1.09 13.54 12.31
N GLN A 32 -0.15 13.26 12.75
CA GLN A 32 -1.13 12.57 11.92
C GLN A 32 -1.54 13.45 10.74
N GLN A 33 -0.82 13.31 9.63
CA GLN A 33 -1.16 13.98 8.40
C GLN A 33 -2.52 13.50 7.87
N LEU A 34 -3.21 14.38 7.12
CA LEU A 34 -4.52 14.11 6.52
C LEU A 34 -4.56 12.79 5.75
N ILE A 35 -3.43 12.42 5.11
CA ILE A 35 -3.29 11.20 4.32
C ILE A 35 -3.34 9.92 5.17
N THR A 36 -2.78 9.94 6.38
CA THR A 36 -2.85 8.84 7.35
C THR A 36 -4.29 8.58 7.77
N LYS A 37 -5.04 9.66 8.04
CA LYS A 37 -6.47 9.58 8.38
C LYS A 37 -7.30 9.06 7.20
N GLN A 38 -6.95 9.45 5.98
CA GLN A 38 -7.60 8.95 4.76
C GLN A 38 -7.35 7.46 4.56
N ALA A 39 -6.12 6.97 4.73
CA ALA A 39 -5.77 5.55 4.64
C ALA A 39 -6.55 4.73 5.68
N HIS A 40 -6.59 5.20 6.93
CA HIS A 40 -7.34 4.55 7.99
C HIS A 40 -8.86 4.49 7.71
N ASN A 41 -9.45 5.61 7.26
CA ASN A 41 -10.86 5.66 6.90
C ASN A 41 -11.18 4.78 5.69
N PHE A 42 -10.26 4.69 4.73
CA PHE A 42 -10.38 3.77 3.61
C PHE A 42 -10.39 2.32 4.09
N GLY A 43 -9.47 1.94 4.98
CA GLY A 43 -9.46 0.60 5.58
C GLY A 43 -10.75 0.25 6.30
N LYS A 44 -11.33 1.18 7.07
CA LYS A 44 -12.65 1.01 7.68
C LYS A 44 -13.76 0.79 6.65
N LYS A 45 -13.78 1.57 5.56
CA LYS A 45 -14.77 1.39 4.48
C LYS A 45 -14.64 0.02 3.81
N VAL A 46 -13.40 -0.42 3.53
CA VAL A 46 -13.10 -1.73 2.94
C VAL A 46 -13.56 -2.86 3.86
N HIS A 47 -13.19 -2.80 5.15
CA HIS A 47 -13.63 -3.78 6.14
C HIS A 47 -15.16 -3.86 6.22
N ASN A 48 -15.83 -2.72 6.34
CA ASN A 48 -17.29 -2.68 6.42
C ASN A 48 -17.97 -3.23 5.17
N ARG A 49 -17.40 -2.99 3.98
CA ARG A 49 -17.96 -3.46 2.70
C ARG A 49 -17.81 -4.95 2.51
N TYR A 50 -16.63 -5.51 2.76
CA TYR A 50 -16.31 -6.90 2.40
C TYR A 50 -16.31 -7.86 3.59
N GLN A 51 -16.33 -7.36 4.83
CA GLN A 51 -16.22 -8.16 6.05
C GLN A 51 -14.94 -9.01 6.10
N ILE A 52 -13.88 -8.55 5.42
CA ILE A 52 -12.56 -9.17 5.39
C ILE A 52 -11.66 -8.42 6.39
N PRO A 53 -10.81 -9.12 7.18
CA PRO A 53 -9.81 -8.50 8.03
C PRO A 53 -8.93 -7.51 7.26
N VAL A 54 -8.73 -6.31 7.81
CA VAL A 54 -7.87 -5.27 7.24
C VAL A 54 -6.72 -4.99 8.20
N HIS A 55 -5.48 -5.12 7.72
CA HIS A 55 -4.28 -4.82 8.48
C HIS A 55 -3.58 -3.58 7.92
N GLU A 56 -3.20 -2.66 8.81
CA GLU A 56 -2.43 -1.47 8.45
C GLU A 56 -0.94 -1.72 8.67
N VAL A 57 -0.10 -1.31 7.71
CA VAL A 57 1.36 -1.46 7.78
C VAL A 57 2.01 -0.09 7.64
N ASP A 58 2.95 0.22 8.53
CA ASP A 58 3.71 1.47 8.51
C ASP A 58 4.62 1.55 7.28
N GLU A 59 4.48 2.59 6.46
CA GLU A 59 5.26 2.82 5.23
C GLU A 59 6.59 3.59 5.45
N ARG A 60 6.95 4.01 6.66
CA ARG A 60 8.15 4.85 6.92
C ARG A 60 9.45 4.34 6.25
N TYR A 61 9.64 3.03 6.18
CA TYR A 61 10.85 2.43 5.61
C TYR A 61 10.77 2.10 4.11
N SER A 62 9.55 2.03 3.53
CA SER A 62 9.41 1.75 2.09
C SER A 62 9.82 2.95 1.23
N SER A 63 9.71 4.17 1.76
CA SER A 63 10.15 5.39 1.07
C SER A 63 11.66 5.41 0.80
N LEU A 64 12.49 4.98 1.76
CA LEU A 64 13.94 4.91 1.59
C LEU A 64 14.35 3.84 0.57
N GLN A 65 13.70 2.67 0.63
CA GLN A 65 13.95 1.58 -0.31
C GLN A 65 13.49 1.95 -1.73
N ALA A 66 12.29 2.53 -1.87
CA ALA A 66 11.77 3.00 -3.14
C ALA A 66 12.62 4.13 -3.73
N GLN A 67 13.14 5.06 -2.93
CA GLN A 67 14.07 6.09 -3.39
C GLN A 67 15.39 5.51 -3.91
N SER A 68 15.93 4.48 -3.26
CA SER A 68 17.14 3.79 -3.71
C SER A 68 16.92 3.07 -5.05
N GLU A 69 15.81 2.34 -5.19
CA GLU A 69 15.45 1.65 -6.42
C GLU A 69 15.13 2.62 -7.57
N PHE A 70 14.48 3.75 -7.27
CA PHE A 70 14.27 4.82 -8.23
C PHE A 70 15.54 5.53 -8.67
N ALA A 71 16.46 5.79 -7.74
CA ALA A 71 17.75 6.38 -8.06
C ALA A 71 18.52 5.47 -9.01
N GLN A 72 18.50 4.15 -8.77
CA GLN A 72 19.08 3.15 -9.67
C GLN A 72 18.39 3.13 -11.04
N ALA A 73 17.05 3.16 -11.10
CA ALA A 73 16.30 3.18 -12.35
C ALA A 73 16.49 4.49 -13.16
N ARG A 74 16.68 5.64 -12.49
CA ARG A 74 17.03 6.91 -13.13
C ARG A 74 18.45 6.94 -13.66
N ALA A 75 19.41 6.35 -12.94
CA ALA A 75 20.79 6.22 -13.40
C ALA A 75 20.88 5.42 -14.73
N LEU A 76 19.89 4.57 -14.99
CA LEU A 76 19.75 3.79 -16.23
C LEU A 76 18.91 4.47 -17.34
N GLY A 77 18.48 5.73 -17.15
CA GLY A 77 17.91 6.58 -18.22
C GLY A 77 16.44 6.37 -18.62
N ASN A 78 15.65 5.58 -17.88
CA ASN A 78 14.36 5.04 -18.38
C ASN A 78 13.05 5.61 -17.78
N ALA A 79 13.06 6.78 -17.13
CA ALA A 79 11.88 7.29 -16.42
C ALA A 79 10.85 8.02 -17.33
N LYS A 80 9.94 7.28 -17.96
CA LYS A 80 8.67 7.81 -18.54
C LYS A 80 7.47 7.47 -17.64
N ARG A 81 6.38 8.24 -17.72
CA ARG A 81 5.09 8.10 -16.97
C ARG A 81 4.54 6.66 -16.82
N LYS A 82 4.94 5.72 -17.67
CA LYS A 82 4.67 4.27 -17.51
C LYS A 82 5.26 3.67 -16.22
N HIS A 83 6.18 4.37 -15.56
CA HIS A 83 6.78 3.96 -14.28
C HIS A 83 5.84 4.11 -13.08
N SER A 84 4.81 4.97 -13.09
CA SER A 84 4.03 5.23 -11.87
C SER A 84 3.19 4.03 -11.43
N LYS A 85 2.51 3.34 -12.36
CA LYS A 85 1.77 2.11 -12.02
C LYS A 85 2.70 0.98 -11.55
N ASN A 86 3.90 0.88 -12.15
CA ASN A 86 4.91 -0.07 -11.70
C ASN A 86 5.42 0.29 -10.29
N LEU A 87 5.55 1.58 -10.00
CA LEU A 87 5.90 2.03 -8.67
C LEU A 87 4.82 1.67 -7.65
N ASP A 88 3.55 1.98 -7.94
CA ASP A 88 2.45 1.73 -7.02
C ASP A 88 2.33 0.22 -6.70
N ALA A 89 2.46 -0.63 -7.72
CA ALA A 89 2.49 -2.08 -7.56
C ALA A 89 3.70 -2.56 -6.74
N HIS A 90 4.87 -1.93 -6.93
CA HIS A 90 6.08 -2.27 -6.19
C HIS A 90 5.98 -1.85 -4.71
N ALA A 91 5.41 -0.68 -4.43
CA ALA A 91 5.11 -0.23 -3.08
C ALA A 91 4.14 -1.21 -2.39
N ALA A 92 3.05 -1.59 -3.05
CA ALA A 92 2.09 -2.58 -2.54
C ALA A 92 2.75 -3.94 -2.23
N LYS A 93 3.64 -4.41 -3.11
CA LYS A 93 4.43 -5.62 -2.89
C LYS A 93 5.28 -5.51 -1.63
N ASN A 94 6.01 -4.40 -1.45
CA ASN A 94 6.90 -4.21 -0.30
C ASN A 94 6.11 -4.12 1.02
N ILE A 95 4.95 -3.45 1.00
CA ILE A 95 4.02 -3.40 2.14
C ILE A 95 3.56 -4.80 2.53
N LEU A 96 3.15 -5.61 1.56
CA LEU A 96 2.74 -7.00 1.80
C LEU A 96 3.89 -7.83 2.35
N GLN A 97 5.08 -7.75 1.74
CA GLN A 97 6.26 -8.50 2.20
C GLN A 97 6.58 -8.18 3.65
N ARG A 98 6.58 -6.90 4.03
CA ARG A 98 6.84 -6.49 5.40
C ARG A 98 5.82 -7.03 6.41
N TRP A 99 4.55 -7.09 6.02
CA TRP A 99 3.53 -7.70 6.87
C TRP A 99 3.78 -9.19 7.07
N LEU A 100 4.13 -9.92 6.00
CA LEU A 100 4.48 -11.34 6.08
C LEU A 100 5.72 -11.59 6.94
N ASP A 101 6.77 -10.77 6.79
CA ASP A 101 8.00 -10.90 7.57
C ASP A 101 7.75 -10.70 9.07
N ASN A 102 6.90 -9.73 9.43
CA ASN A 102 6.52 -9.49 10.82
C ASN A 102 5.71 -10.65 11.44
N LEU A 103 4.93 -11.39 10.64
CA LEU A 103 4.23 -12.58 11.10
C LEU A 103 5.19 -13.75 11.36
N CYS A 104 6.27 -13.87 10.58
CA CYS A 104 7.26 -14.94 10.73
C CYS A 104 8.17 -14.77 11.96
N ILE A 105 8.25 -13.55 12.52
CA ILE A 105 9.10 -13.21 13.68
C ILE A 105 8.31 -13.31 14.99
N ALA A 106 6.98 -13.47 14.94
CA ALA A 106 6.10 -13.61 16.10
C ALA A 106 5.76 -15.08 16.40
#